data_AF-A0A2H3FRL8-F1
#
_entry.id   AF-A0A2H3FRL8-F1
#
_cell.length_a   1.000
_cell.length_b   1.000
_cell.length_c   1.000
_cell.angle_alpha   90.00
_cell.angle_beta   90.00
_cell.angle_gamma   90.00
#
_symmetry.space_group_name_H-M   'P 1'
#
loop_
_entity.id
_entity.type
_entity.pdbx_description
1 polymer ?
#
loop_
_entity_poly.entity_id
_entity_poly.type
_entity_poly.pdbx_seq_one_letter_code
_entity_poly.pdbx_strand_id
1 'polypeptide(L)'
;MTTLAGDELALEDWITLEKIKSFLEKLKMTTKALESSFATLDNDLLSMDFLLAQFEAGKEAAIDDPVMAPMYNSGWAKLDKYYRLTEESPAYVAAIMLHPSHKWHYIQENWRKEWAESSKTLIETLWNEYKPVESPLPLCEAHRQP
;
A
#
# COMPACT_ATOMS: atom_id res chain seq x y z
N MET A 1 -10.53 53.42 3.48
CA MET A 1 -10.23 52.53 2.34
C MET A 1 -9.09 51.63 2.75
N THR A 2 -9.41 50.43 3.24
CA THR A 2 -8.42 49.36 3.43
C THR A 2 -8.09 48.81 2.05
N THR A 3 -6.85 49.02 1.61
CA THR A 3 -6.36 48.55 0.32
C THR A 3 -6.31 47.02 0.33
N LEU A 4 -6.90 46.38 -0.68
CA LEU A 4 -6.86 44.92 -0.94
C LEU A 4 -5.45 44.35 -1.15
N ALA A 5 -4.41 45.19 -1.13
CA ALA A 5 -3.01 44.86 -1.36
C ALA A 5 -2.37 43.96 -0.27
N GLY A 6 -3.08 43.65 0.83
CA GLY A 6 -2.63 42.72 1.86
C GLY A 6 -3.15 41.29 1.69
N ASP A 7 -3.93 41.02 0.64
CA ASP A 7 -4.60 39.73 0.40
C ASP A 7 -3.99 38.97 -0.79
N GLU A 8 -2.84 39.44 -1.29
CA GLU A 8 -2.12 38.81 -2.40
C GLU A 8 -0.99 37.92 -1.87
N LEU A 9 -0.90 36.71 -2.41
CA LEU A 9 0.18 35.77 -2.11
C LEU A 9 1.51 36.33 -2.60
N ALA A 10 2.53 36.26 -1.75
CA ALA A 10 3.87 36.66 -2.10
C ALA A 10 4.53 35.62 -3.02
N LEU A 11 5.65 35.98 -3.65
CA LEU A 11 6.31 35.09 -4.62
C LEU A 11 6.76 33.77 -3.97
N GLU A 12 7.20 33.84 -2.72
CA GLU A 12 7.57 32.69 -1.89
C GLU A 12 6.39 31.74 -1.62
N ASP A 13 5.18 32.28 -1.47
CA ASP A 13 3.98 31.48 -1.28
C ASP A 13 3.63 30.73 -2.56
N TRP A 14 3.75 31.39 -3.72
CA TRP A 14 3.55 30.75 -5.03
C TRP A 14 4.56 29.62 -5.29
N ILE A 15 5.83 29.82 -4.92
CA ILE A 15 6.85 28.77 -5.03
C ILE A 15 6.48 27.57 -4.15
N THR A 16 6.03 27.84 -2.93
CA THR A 16 5.58 26.79 -2.00
C THR A 16 4.37 26.04 -2.54
N LEU A 17 3.37 26.76 -3.07
CA LEU A 17 2.19 26.17 -3.69
C LEU A 17 2.53 25.30 -4.89
N GLU A 18 3.50 25.70 -5.72
CA GLU A 18 3.92 24.88 -6.87
C GLU A 18 4.58 23.57 -6.40
N LYS A 19 5.40 23.61 -5.34
CA LYS A 19 5.96 22.40 -4.71
C LYS A 19 4.87 21.47 -4.17
N ILE A 20 3.90 22.03 -3.46
CA ILE A 20 2.76 21.27 -2.91
C ILE A 20 1.95 20.65 -4.06
N LYS A 21 1.58 21.44 -5.06
CA LYS A 21 0.83 21.00 -6.24
C LYS A 21 1.54 19.86 -6.97
N SER A 22 2.84 20.02 -7.23
CA SER A 22 3.66 18.99 -7.88
C SER A 22 3.61 17.66 -7.12
N PHE A 23 3.61 17.69 -5.79
CA PHE A 23 3.47 16.48 -4.99
C PHE A 23 2.03 15.93 -4.98
N LEU A 24 1.02 16.80 -4.87
CA LEU A 24 -0.39 16.41 -4.93
C LEU A 24 -0.76 15.76 -6.26
N GLU A 25 -0.09 16.12 -7.35
CA GLU A 25 -0.28 15.47 -8.66
C GLU A 25 0.09 13.98 -8.61
N LYS A 26 1.16 13.62 -7.89
CA LYS A 26 1.54 12.21 -7.70
C LYS A 26 0.44 11.45 -6.95
N LEU A 27 -0.06 12.03 -5.86
CA LEU A 27 -1.17 11.45 -5.09
C LEU A 27 -2.42 11.29 -5.96
N LYS A 28 -2.78 12.31 -6.73
CA LYS A 28 -3.90 12.27 -7.67
C LYS A 28 -3.75 11.15 -8.70
N MET A 29 -2.56 10.99 -9.29
CA MET A 29 -2.29 9.92 -10.26
C MET A 29 -2.44 8.54 -9.62
N THR A 30 -1.89 8.34 -8.43
CA THR A 30 -2.03 7.08 -7.70
C THR A 30 -3.49 6.78 -7.36
N THR A 31 -4.23 7.75 -6.82
CA THR A 31 -5.66 7.56 -6.51
C THR A 31 -6.46 7.20 -7.77
N LYS A 32 -6.19 7.86 -8.90
CA LYS A 32 -6.85 7.53 -10.17
C LYS A 32 -6.53 6.13 -10.69
N ALA A 33 -5.33 5.62 -10.43
CA ALA A 33 -4.98 4.26 -10.78
C ALA A 33 -5.76 3.24 -9.92
N LEU A 34 -5.97 3.56 -8.64
CA LEU A 34 -6.65 2.70 -7.67
C LEU A 34 -8.18 2.76 -7.71
N GLU A 35 -8.79 3.84 -8.24
CA GLU A 35 -10.25 3.95 -8.37
C GLU A 35 -10.81 3.17 -9.57
N SER A 36 -9.96 2.53 -10.36
CA SER A 36 -10.35 1.72 -11.52
C SER A 36 -11.09 0.44 -11.09
N SER A 37 -12.08 0.01 -11.88
CA SER A 37 -12.77 -1.28 -11.67
C SER A 37 -11.87 -2.51 -11.80
N PHE A 38 -10.64 -2.31 -12.29
CA PHE A 38 -9.62 -3.35 -12.43
C PHE A 38 -8.57 -3.31 -11.32
N ALA A 39 -8.63 -2.35 -10.39
CA ALA A 39 -7.70 -2.28 -9.28
C ALA A 39 -7.98 -3.45 -8.32
N THR A 40 -6.99 -4.30 -8.14
CA THR A 40 -7.01 -5.39 -7.17
C THR A 40 -6.25 -5.00 -5.91
N LEU A 41 -6.43 -5.78 -4.85
CA LEU A 41 -5.88 -5.48 -3.53
C LEU A 41 -4.33 -5.39 -3.52
N ASP A 42 -3.67 -6.12 -4.43
CA ASP A 42 -2.23 -6.04 -4.65
C ASP A 42 -1.78 -4.74 -5.33
N ASN A 43 -2.63 -4.10 -6.14
CA ASN A 43 -2.33 -2.77 -6.70
C ASN A 43 -2.25 -1.70 -5.61
N ASP A 44 -3.02 -1.83 -4.52
CA ASP A 44 -3.01 -0.89 -3.40
C ASP A 44 -1.65 -0.89 -2.69
N LEU A 45 -1.10 -2.07 -2.40
CA LEU A 45 0.22 -2.21 -1.76
C LEU A 45 1.34 -1.65 -2.63
N LEU A 46 1.36 -2.01 -3.92
CA LEU A 46 2.33 -1.45 -4.87
C LEU A 46 2.23 0.08 -4.96
N SER A 47 1.02 0.62 -4.89
CA SER A 47 0.75 2.05 -4.93
C SER A 47 1.21 2.75 -3.65
N MET A 48 1.02 2.12 -2.49
CA MET A 48 1.54 2.61 -1.22
C MET A 48 3.07 2.61 -1.21
N ASP A 49 3.72 1.54 -1.69
CA ASP A 49 5.19 1.46 -1.82
C ASP A 49 5.74 2.58 -2.71
N PHE A 50 5.10 2.82 -3.86
CA PHE A 50 5.45 3.94 -4.73
C PHE A 50 5.33 5.29 -4.00
N LEU A 51 4.22 5.54 -3.32
CA LEU A 51 3.99 6.80 -2.62
C LEU A 51 4.96 7.01 -1.44
N LEU A 52 5.27 5.96 -0.67
CA LEU A 52 6.27 6.01 0.40
C LEU A 52 7.64 6.43 -0.16
N ALA A 53 8.07 5.83 -1.28
CA ALA A 53 9.31 6.22 -1.96
C ALA A 53 9.27 7.70 -2.44
N GLN A 54 8.13 8.19 -2.92
CA GLN A 54 7.98 9.62 -3.29
C GLN A 54 8.09 10.55 -2.08
N PHE A 55 7.54 10.15 -0.94
CA PHE A 55 7.67 10.90 0.31
C PHE A 55 9.11 10.90 0.84
N GLU A 56 9.81 9.77 0.76
CA GLU A 56 11.22 9.66 1.16
C GLU A 56 12.12 10.55 0.31
N ALA A 57 11.98 10.49 -1.01
CA ALA A 57 12.67 11.40 -1.93
C ALA A 57 12.34 12.86 -1.65
N GLY A 58 11.08 13.18 -1.31
CA GLY A 58 10.65 14.52 -0.93
C GLY A 58 11.31 15.01 0.37
N LYS A 59 11.42 14.14 1.39
CA LYS A 59 12.09 14.42 2.65
C LYS A 59 13.58 14.74 2.45
N GLU A 60 14.27 13.97 1.61
CA GLU A 60 15.68 14.21 1.30
C GLU A 60 15.87 15.53 0.54
N ALA A 61 15.03 15.78 -0.47
CA ALA A 61 15.13 17.00 -1.29
C ALA A 61 14.78 18.29 -0.53
N ALA A 62 13.94 18.19 0.51
CA ALA A 62 13.42 19.33 1.25
C ALA A 62 13.97 19.43 2.68
N ILE A 63 15.09 18.77 3.00
CA ILE A 63 15.63 18.69 4.37
C ILE A 63 15.83 20.07 5.03
N ASP A 64 16.25 21.07 4.24
CA ASP A 64 16.49 22.45 4.69
C ASP A 64 15.28 23.38 4.46
N ASP A 65 14.16 22.86 3.94
CA ASP A 65 12.93 23.63 3.68
C ASP A 65 12.00 23.53 4.92
N PRO A 66 11.86 24.61 5.71
CA PRO A 66 11.11 24.57 6.97
C PRO A 66 9.60 24.35 6.77
N VAL A 67 9.08 24.55 5.55
CA VAL A 67 7.67 24.38 5.23
C VAL A 67 7.41 22.99 4.65
N MET A 68 8.23 22.57 3.68
CA MET A 68 8.01 21.30 2.98
C MET A 68 8.45 20.07 3.80
N ALA A 69 9.56 20.15 4.55
CA ALA A 69 10.03 19.04 5.38
C ALA A 69 8.96 18.50 6.34
N PRO A 70 8.26 19.31 7.17
CA PRO A 70 7.22 18.80 8.06
C PRO A 70 6.02 18.24 7.30
N MET A 71 5.69 18.78 6.12
CA MET A 71 4.60 18.26 5.28
C MET A 71 4.92 16.84 4.77
N TYR A 72 6.12 16.63 4.24
CA TYR A 72 6.54 15.30 3.79
C TYR A 72 6.63 14.30 4.94
N ASN A 73 7.19 14.70 6.09
CA ASN A 73 7.25 13.84 7.26
C ASN A 73 5.85 13.44 7.75
N SER A 74 4.90 14.38 7.79
CA SER A 74 3.52 14.11 8.21
C SER A 74 2.79 13.19 7.23
N GLY A 75 2.94 13.44 5.93
CA GLY A 75 2.35 12.60 4.89
C GLY A 75 2.93 11.18 4.88
N TRP A 76 4.25 11.05 4.99
CA TRP A 76 4.93 9.75 5.11
C TRP A 76 4.43 8.99 6.35
N ALA A 77 4.40 9.62 7.53
CA ALA A 77 3.96 8.97 8.77
C ALA A 77 2.50 8.51 8.70
N LYS A 78 1.63 9.28 8.02
CA LYS A 78 0.24 8.90 7.80
C LYS A 78 0.14 7.68 6.89
N LEU A 79 0.93 7.65 5.81
CA LEU A 79 0.92 6.54 4.87
C LEU A 79 1.52 5.26 5.48
N ASP A 80 2.65 5.36 6.18
CA ASP A 80 3.29 4.25 6.92
C ASP A 80 2.31 3.62 7.93
N LYS A 81 1.52 4.44 8.63
CA LYS A 81 0.47 3.93 9.51
C LYS A 81 -0.54 3.05 8.79
N TYR A 82 -1.04 3.47 7.62
CA TYR A 82 -2.02 2.67 6.87
C TYR A 82 -1.38 1.45 6.23
N TYR A 83 -0.15 1.57 5.75
CA TYR A 83 0.62 0.45 5.22
C TYR A 83 0.71 -0.68 6.26
N ARG A 84 1.09 -0.38 7.51
CA ARG A 84 1.13 -1.38 8.59
C ARG A 84 -0.21 -2.08 8.86
N LEU A 85 -1.33 -1.38 8.72
CA LEU A 85 -2.65 -2.00 8.89
C LEU A 85 -2.99 -2.99 7.78
N THR A 86 -2.42 -2.80 6.57
CA THR A 86 -2.58 -3.79 5.50
C THR A 86 -1.83 -5.08 5.81
N GLU A 87 -0.68 -5.00 6.48
CA GLU A 87 0.12 -6.15 6.88
C GLU A 87 -0.56 -7.00 7.96
N GLU A 88 -1.33 -6.35 8.84
CA GLU A 88 -2.12 -7.03 9.89
C GLU A 88 -3.36 -7.74 9.32
N SER A 89 -3.72 -7.49 8.06
CA SER A 89 -4.90 -8.06 7.42
C SER A 89 -4.53 -9.28 6.56
N PRO A 90 -5.02 -10.49 6.90
CA PRO A 90 -4.77 -11.70 6.10
C PRO A 90 -5.18 -11.56 4.63
N ALA A 91 -6.15 -10.70 4.32
CA ALA A 91 -6.64 -10.48 2.96
C ALA A 91 -5.56 -9.87 2.04
N TYR A 92 -4.79 -8.89 2.52
CA TYR A 92 -3.74 -8.24 1.74
C TYR A 92 -2.55 -9.18 1.52
N VAL A 93 -2.15 -9.92 2.56
CA VAL A 93 -1.12 -10.96 2.47
C VAL A 93 -1.55 -12.04 1.47
N ALA A 94 -2.82 -12.47 1.51
CA ALA A 94 -3.34 -13.49 0.61
C ALA A 94 -3.39 -12.99 -0.83
N ALA A 95 -3.76 -11.73 -1.07
CA ALA A 95 -3.77 -11.13 -2.40
C ALA A 95 -2.38 -11.15 -3.05
N ILE A 96 -1.31 -10.78 -2.32
CA ILE A 96 0.06 -10.87 -2.84
C ILE A 96 0.44 -12.33 -3.13
N MET A 97 0.14 -13.26 -2.21
CA MET A 97 0.48 -14.67 -2.39
C MET A 97 -0.22 -15.31 -3.59
N LEU A 98 -1.47 -14.94 -3.84
CA LEU A 98 -2.26 -15.43 -4.97
C LEU A 98 -1.85 -14.80 -6.30
N HIS A 99 -1.15 -13.65 -6.28
CA HIS A 99 -0.67 -13.01 -7.48
C HIS A 99 0.50 -13.82 -8.10
N PRO A 100 0.36 -14.33 -9.35
CA PRO A 100 1.29 -15.30 -9.93
C PRO A 100 2.71 -14.78 -10.12
N SER A 101 2.89 -13.45 -10.24
CA SER A 101 4.20 -12.81 -10.43
C SER A 101 4.88 -12.41 -9.12
N HIS A 102 4.16 -12.27 -8.00
CA HIS A 102 4.72 -11.80 -6.73
C HIS A 102 4.99 -12.96 -5.78
N LYS A 103 3.93 -13.70 -5.42
CA LYS A 103 3.97 -14.85 -4.51
C LYS A 103 4.78 -14.53 -3.24
N TRP A 104 5.48 -15.52 -2.70
CA TRP A 104 6.31 -15.36 -1.51
C TRP A 104 7.56 -14.51 -1.73
N HIS A 105 8.03 -14.41 -2.97
CA HIS A 105 9.26 -13.68 -3.31
C HIS A 105 9.13 -12.20 -3.00
N TYR A 106 8.01 -11.57 -3.38
CA TYR A 106 7.73 -10.17 -3.09
C TYR A 106 7.76 -9.85 -1.59
N ILE A 107 7.12 -10.69 -0.77
CA ILE A 107 7.09 -10.51 0.69
C ILE A 107 8.51 -10.59 1.27
N GLN A 108 9.36 -11.47 0.75
CA GLN A 108 10.74 -11.60 1.25
C GLN A 108 11.66 -10.44 0.85
N GLU A 109 11.43 -9.83 -0.30
CA GLU A 109 12.27 -8.75 -0.83
C GLU A 109 11.85 -7.37 -0.33
N ASN A 110 10.54 -7.12 -0.26
CA ASN A 110 10.01 -5.79 0.03
C ASN A 110 9.64 -5.60 1.51
N TRP A 111 9.32 -6.66 2.25
CA TRP A 111 8.86 -6.54 3.63
C TRP A 111 9.99 -6.78 4.63
N ARG A 112 9.86 -6.19 5.83
CA ARG A 112 10.76 -6.49 6.94
C ARG A 112 10.64 -7.96 7.32
N LYS A 113 11.75 -8.57 7.76
CA LYS A 113 11.80 -9.99 8.13
C LYS A 113 10.72 -10.38 9.16
N GLU A 114 10.52 -9.55 10.17
CA GLU A 114 9.51 -9.75 11.22
C GLU A 114 8.08 -9.81 10.65
N TRP A 115 7.81 -9.04 9.60
CA TRP A 115 6.51 -8.98 8.93
C TRP A 115 6.32 -10.19 8.02
N ALA A 116 7.36 -10.60 7.30
CA ALA A 116 7.34 -11.83 6.51
C ALA A 116 7.07 -13.07 7.37
N GLU A 117 7.61 -13.12 8.59
CA GLU A 117 7.35 -14.21 9.54
C GLU A 117 5.91 -14.18 10.06
N SER A 118 5.42 -13.02 10.51
CA SER A 118 4.03 -12.85 10.96
C SER A 118 3.01 -13.20 9.88
N SER A 119 3.32 -12.86 8.62
CA SER A 119 2.49 -13.13 7.44
C SER A 119 2.27 -14.63 7.19
N LYS A 120 3.28 -15.48 7.46
CA LYS A 120 3.12 -16.93 7.34
C LYS A 120 2.04 -17.44 8.28
N THR A 121 2.10 -17.03 9.55
CA THR A 121 1.14 -17.42 10.57
C THR A 121 -0.28 -16.97 10.21
N LEU A 122 -0.43 -15.75 9.66
CA LEU A 122 -1.72 -15.23 9.20
C LEU A 122 -2.29 -16.07 8.04
N ILE A 123 -1.46 -16.40 7.05
CA ILE A 123 -1.88 -17.22 5.90
C ILE A 123 -2.18 -18.66 6.30
N GLU A 124 -1.38 -19.26 7.18
CA GLU A 124 -1.65 -20.60 7.70
C GLU A 124 -2.97 -20.65 8.47
N THR A 125 -3.26 -19.63 9.27
CA THR A 125 -4.54 -19.50 9.98
C THR A 125 -5.70 -19.37 8.99
N LEU A 126 -5.57 -18.48 8.01
CA LEU A 126 -6.57 -18.28 6.97
C LEU A 126 -6.79 -19.55 6.14
N TRP A 127 -5.73 -20.23 5.74
CA TRP A 127 -5.83 -21.50 5.01
C TRP A 127 -6.54 -22.58 5.83
N ASN A 128 -6.26 -22.68 7.13
CA ASN A 128 -6.93 -23.66 7.99
C ASN A 128 -8.43 -23.40 8.15
N GLU A 129 -8.87 -22.14 8.08
CA GLU A 129 -10.28 -21.76 8.12
C GLU A 129 -11.00 -22.12 6.82
N TYR A 130 -10.36 -21.91 5.66
CA TYR A 130 -10.99 -22.05 4.35
C TYR A 130 -10.65 -23.34 3.58
N LYS A 131 -9.70 -24.15 4.07
CA LYS A 131 -9.34 -25.40 3.39
C LYS A 131 -10.57 -26.30 3.24
N PRO A 132 -10.76 -26.95 2.08
CA PRO A 132 -11.83 -27.90 1.92
C PRO A 132 -11.72 -28.98 3.00
N VAL A 133 -12.81 -29.26 3.71
CA VAL A 133 -12.92 -30.51 4.46
C VAL A 133 -12.86 -31.61 3.42
N GLU A 134 -11.82 -32.44 3.46
CA GLU A 134 -11.81 -33.67 2.67
C GLU A 134 -13.05 -34.47 3.09
N SER A 135 -14.10 -34.46 2.26
CA SER A 135 -15.09 -35.51 2.38
C SER A 135 -14.38 -36.80 1.99
N PRO A 136 -14.54 -37.89 2.75
CA PRO A 136 -14.02 -39.17 2.31
C PRO A 136 -14.59 -39.41 0.91
N LEU A 137 -13.72 -39.51 -0.09
CA LEU A 137 -14.09 -39.99 -1.41
C LEU A 137 -14.92 -41.26 -1.19
N PRO A 138 -16.13 -41.38 -1.78
CA PRO A 138 -16.87 -42.64 -1.69
C PRO A 138 -15.93 -43.71 -2.23
N LEU A 139 -15.59 -44.69 -1.38
CA LEU A 139 -14.89 -45.89 -1.80
C LEU A 139 -15.69 -46.41 -3.00
N CYS A 140 -15.08 -46.37 -4.19
CA CYS A 140 -15.62 -47.09 -5.33
C CYS A 140 -15.75 -48.54 -4.87
N GLU A 141 -16.98 -48.95 -4.56
CA GLU A 141 -17.31 -50.35 -4.37
C GLU A 141 -16.93 -51.04 -5.67
N ALA A 142 -15.77 -51.68 -5.66
CA ALA A 142 -15.41 -52.64 -6.67
C ALA A 142 -16.49 -53.72 -6.59
N HIS A 143 -17.50 -53.61 -7.44
CA HIS A 143 -18.45 -54.67 -7.73
C HIS A 143 -17.66 -55.89 -8.21
N ARG A 144 -17.20 -56.68 -7.26
CA ARG A 144 -16.82 -58.06 -7.48
C ARG A 144 -18.09 -58.87 -7.27
N GLN A 145 -18.63 -59.41 -8.36
CA GLN A 145 -19.52 -60.56 -8.33
C GLN A 145 -19.67 -61.12 -9.76
N PRO A 146 -19.98 -62.42 -9.89
CA PRO A 146 -19.29 -63.59 -9.36
C PRO A 146 -18.51 -64.35 -10.46
#